data_AF-A0A520KF76-F1
#
_entry.id   AF-A0A520KF76-F1
#
_cell.length_a   1.000
_cell.length_b   1.000
_cell.length_c   1.000
_cell.angle_alpha   90.00
_cell.angle_beta   90.00
_cell.angle_gamma   90.00
#
_symmetry.space_group_name_H-M   'P 1'
#
loop_
_entity.id
_entity.type
_entity.pdbx_description
1 polymer ?
#
loop_
_entity_poly.entity_id
_entity_poly.type
_entity_poly.pdbx_seq_one_letter_code
_entity_poly.pdbx_strand_id
1 'polypeptide(L)'
;MDLLKDGIYVTSNWYTRFQNYRTGDFSTLCRDNTFLIENGEIKGAIKGVRISDNLLRIFNSIDYLFKERKWIKWWEVSIPTLISSMILNNVYITKAQGYSI
;
A
#
# COMPACT_ATOMS: atom_id res chain seq x y z
N MET A 1 -3.42 5.09 17.13
CA MET A 1 -3.44 4.32 15.87
C MET A 1 -4.88 3.91 15.55
N ASP A 2 -5.84 4.76 15.94
CA ASP A 2 -7.18 4.27 16.29
C ASP A 2 -8.12 4.20 15.06
N LEU A 3 -7.65 4.76 13.95
CA LEU A 3 -8.37 4.80 12.68
C LEU A 3 -8.25 3.49 11.89
N LEU A 4 -7.16 2.73 12.06
CA LEU A 4 -6.97 1.43 11.40
C LEU A 4 -6.95 0.34 12.46
N LYS A 5 -8.09 -0.34 12.64
CA LYS A 5 -8.21 -1.43 13.62
C LYS A 5 -7.58 -2.72 13.12
N ASP A 6 -7.94 -3.16 11.91
CA ASP A 6 -7.44 -4.39 11.32
C ASP A 6 -7.03 -4.11 9.87
N GLY A 7 -5.85 -4.58 9.45
CA GLY A 7 -5.38 -4.37 8.09
C GLY A 7 -3.87 -4.50 7.92
N ILE A 8 -3.36 -3.96 6.82
CA ILE A 8 -1.94 -4.03 6.48
C ILE A 8 -1.37 -2.62 6.36
N TYR A 9 -0.30 -2.36 7.11
CA TYR A 9 0.49 -1.14 6.98
C TYR A 9 1.60 -1.35 5.96
N VAL A 10 1.46 -0.70 4.81
CA VAL A 10 2.45 -0.69 3.73
C VAL A 10 3.25 0.61 3.81
N THR A 11 4.57 0.49 3.94
CA THR A 11 5.48 1.64 3.98
C THR A 11 6.09 2.00 2.62
N SER A 12 6.09 1.05 1.68
CA SER A 12 6.74 1.22 0.38
C SER A 12 6.20 0.27 -0.70
N ASN A 13 6.15 0.77 -1.92
CA ASN A 13 5.76 0.05 -3.13
C ASN A 13 6.99 -0.19 -4.02
N TRP A 14 7.71 -1.30 -3.82
CA TRP A 14 9.04 -1.52 -4.42
C TRP A 14 9.01 -1.72 -5.92
N TYR A 15 8.22 -2.68 -6.41
CA TYR A 15 8.21 -3.06 -7.82
C TYR A 15 6.84 -2.82 -8.43
N THR A 16 6.51 -1.55 -8.64
CA THR A 16 5.24 -1.18 -9.28
C THR A 16 5.39 -1.30 -10.79
N ARG A 17 4.52 -2.08 -11.43
CA ARG A 17 4.46 -2.25 -12.88
C ARG A 17 3.03 -2.05 -13.33
N PHE A 18 2.85 -1.34 -14.43
CA PHE A 18 1.55 -1.17 -15.04
C PHE A 18 1.36 -2.22 -16.14
N GLN A 19 0.34 -3.05 -15.99
CA GLN A 19 -0.12 -3.93 -17.06
C GLN A 19 -0.79 -3.10 -18.16
N ASN A 20 -1.50 -2.04 -17.78
CA ASN A 20 -2.11 -1.11 -18.73
C ASN A 20 -2.13 0.32 -18.17
N TYR A 21 -1.30 1.18 -18.76
CA TYR A 21 -1.20 2.59 -18.39
C TYR A 21 -2.46 3.41 -18.75
N ARG A 22 -3.21 3.01 -19.78
CA ARG A 22 -4.40 3.76 -20.24
C ARG A 22 -5.56 3.62 -19.28
N THR A 23 -5.76 2.41 -18.76
CA THR A 23 -6.83 2.09 -17.79
C THR A 23 -6.35 2.28 -16.36
N GLY A 24 -5.03 2.24 -16.11
CA GLY A 24 -4.43 2.39 -14.79
C GLY A 24 -4.27 1.07 -14.03
N ASP A 25 -4.26 -0.06 -14.73
CA ASP A 25 -4.08 -1.38 -14.10
C ASP A 25 -2.61 -1.58 -13.74
N PHE A 26 -2.36 -1.89 -12.47
CA PHE A 26 -1.02 -2.05 -11.92
C PHE A 26 -0.91 -3.27 -11.02
N SER A 27 0.33 -3.70 -10.80
CA SER A 27 0.70 -4.61 -9.72
C SER A 27 1.95 -4.09 -9.03
N THR A 28 2.00 -4.20 -7.72
CA THR A 28 3.16 -3.83 -6.92
C THR A 28 3.48 -4.85 -5.85
N LEU A 29 4.78 -5.10 -5.65
CA LEU A 29 5.30 -5.93 -4.57
C LEU A 29 5.72 -5.04 -3.40
N CYS A 30 5.14 -5.30 -2.24
CA CYS A 30 5.51 -4.69 -0.97
C CYS A 30 6.61 -5.56 -0.35
N ARG A 31 7.86 -5.27 -0.73
CA ARG A 31 9.02 -6.12 -0.38
C ARG A 31 9.42 -5.98 1.08
N ASP A 32 9.52 -4.74 1.55
CA ASP A 32 10.08 -4.42 2.86
C ASP A 32 9.06 -3.69 3.74
N ASN A 33 9.24 -3.83 5.05
CA ASN A 33 8.53 -3.06 6.09
C ASN A 33 7.01 -3.00 5.86
N THR A 34 6.41 -4.17 5.63
CA THR A 34 4.96 -4.33 5.59
C THR A 34 4.52 -5.05 6.85
N PHE A 35 3.50 -4.54 7.53
CA PHE A 35 3.13 -4.99 8.86
C PHE A 35 1.64 -5.35 8.93
N LEU A 36 1.31 -6.42 9.64
CA LEU A 36 -0.06 -6.75 10.00
C LEU A 36 -0.46 -5.89 11.20
N ILE A 37 -1.65 -5.30 11.12
CA ILE A 37 -2.31 -4.58 12.20
C ILE A 37 -3.54 -5.37 12.62
N GLU A 38 -3.66 -5.65 13.91
CA GLU A 38 -4.87 -6.21 14.51
C GLU A 38 -5.20 -5.45 15.79
N ASN A 39 -6.47 -5.11 15.99
CA ASN A 39 -6.95 -4.30 17.11
C ASN A 39 -6.16 -2.98 17.31
N GLY A 40 -5.70 -2.36 16.23
CA GLY A 40 -4.95 -1.11 16.24
C GLY A 40 -3.46 -1.24 16.58
N GLU A 41 -2.94 -2.46 16.72
CA GLU A 41 -1.56 -2.73 17.09
C GLU A 41 -0.80 -3.46 15.98
N ILE A 42 0.49 -3.14 15.79
CA ILE A 42 1.37 -3.91 14.90
C ILE A 42 1.63 -5.27 15.54
N LYS A 43 1.18 -6.34 14.88
CA LYS A 43 1.40 -7.72 15.34
C LYS A 43 2.67 -8.33 14.82
N GLY A 44 3.14 -7.90 13.65
CA GLY A 44 4.40 -8.37 13.11
C GLY A 44 4.61 -7.97 11.66
N ALA A 45 5.83 -8.18 11.18
CA ALA A 45 6.17 -8.01 9.78
C ALA A 45 5.62 -9.17 8.95
N ILE A 46 5.02 -8.85 7.82
CA ILE A 46 4.55 -9.82 6.82
C ILE A 46 5.33 -9.65 5.52
N LYS A 47 5.52 -10.76 4.80
CA LYS A 47 6.33 -10.82 3.58
C LYS A 47 5.52 -11.34 2.41
N GLY A 48 5.96 -10.99 1.20
CA GLY A 48 5.36 -11.48 -0.05
C GLY A 48 3.99 -10.88 -0.33
N VAL A 49 3.72 -9.69 0.21
CA VAL A 49 2.49 -8.94 -0.04
C VAL A 49 2.53 -8.34 -1.44
N ARG A 50 1.46 -8.56 -2.20
CA ARG A 50 1.25 -8.00 -3.52
C ARG A 50 -0.11 -7.31 -3.57
N ILE A 51 -0.11 -6.12 -4.15
CA ILE A 51 -1.32 -5.40 -4.51
C ILE A 51 -1.42 -5.45 -6.02
N SER A 52 -2.53 -5.95 -6.55
CA SER A 52 -2.82 -5.97 -7.99
C SER A 52 -4.22 -5.38 -8.18
N ASP A 53 -4.26 -4.13 -8.65
CA ASP A 53 -5.48 -3.33 -8.65
C ASP A 53 -5.43 -2.26 -9.77
N ASN A 54 -6.43 -1.38 -9.77
CA ASN A 54 -6.56 -0.26 -10.69
C ASN A 54 -6.38 1.07 -9.94
N LEU A 55 -5.67 2.04 -10.54
CA LEU A 55 -5.44 3.36 -9.92
C LEU A 55 -6.74 4.09 -9.55
N LEU A 56 -7.75 4.07 -10.41
CA LEU A 56 -9.03 4.73 -10.12
C LEU A 56 -9.75 4.05 -8.95
N ARG A 57 -9.63 2.73 -8.81
CA ARG A 57 -10.14 2.02 -7.63
C ARG A 57 -9.40 2.45 -6.37
N ILE A 58 -8.06 2.47 -6.39
CA ILE A 58 -7.26 2.92 -5.24
C ILE A 58 -7.64 4.32 -4.80
N PHE A 59 -7.82 5.27 -5.74
CA PHE A 59 -8.22 6.62 -5.40
C PHE A 59 -9.63 6.69 -4.81
N ASN A 60 -10.58 5.93 -5.34
CA ASN A 60 -11.93 5.83 -4.78
C ASN A 60 -11.97 5.11 -3.42
N SER A 61 -10.96 4.31 -3.11
CA SER A 61 -10.81 3.59 -1.84
C SER A 61 -10.22 4.44 -0.72
N ILE A 62 -9.79 5.67 -0.97
CA ILE A 62 -9.24 6.55 0.07
C ILE A 62 -10.34 6.92 1.07
N ASP A 63 -10.19 6.43 2.30
CA ASP A 63 -11.11 6.70 3.42
C ASP A 63 -10.62 7.87 4.27
N TYR A 64 -9.30 7.99 4.42
CA TYR A 64 -8.70 9.02 5.25
C TYR A 64 -7.34 9.46 4.70
N LEU A 65 -7.10 10.78 4.73
CA LEU A 65 -5.81 11.39 4.41
C LEU A 65 -5.26 12.10 5.64
N PHE A 66 -4.01 11.80 5.99
CA PHE A 66 -3.34 12.47 7.09
C PHE A 66 -2.88 13.88 6.66
N LYS A 67 -2.91 14.83 7.60
CA LYS A 67 -2.52 16.24 7.36
C LYS A 67 -1.02 16.40 7.12
N GLU A 68 -0.20 15.58 7.78
CA GLU A 68 1.25 15.62 7.63
C GLU A 68 1.65 15.05 6.27
N ARG A 69 2.47 15.81 5.53
CA ARG A 69 3.03 15.39 4.25
C ARG A 69 4.55 15.32 4.36
N LYS A 70 5.13 14.32 3.69
CA LYS A 70 6.56 14.09 3.66
C LYS A 70 7.03 14.07 2.20
N TRP A 71 8.21 14.61 1.97
CA TRP A 71 8.89 14.45 0.68
C TRP A 71 9.42 13.04 0.59
N ILE A 72 8.92 12.28 -0.38
CA ILE A 72 9.36 10.92 -0.65
C ILE A 72 10.06 10.90 -2.00
N LYS A 73 11.27 10.36 -2.03
CA LYS A 73 12.02 10.06 -3.24
C LYS A 73 12.39 8.58 -3.24
N TRP A 74 12.12 7.92 -4.36
CA TRP A 74 12.41 6.50 -4.57
C TRP A 74 13.47 6.30 -5.63
N TRP A 75 14.10 5.13 -5.69
CA TRP A 75 15.16 4.89 -6.68
C TRP A 75 14.62 4.80 -8.12
N GLU A 76 13.35 4.41 -8.34
CA GLU A 76 12.75 4.36 -9.70
C GLU A 76 12.22 5.72 -10.17
N VAL A 77 12.27 6.78 -9.35
CA VAL A 77 11.71 8.11 -9.71
C VAL A 77 12.76 9.21 -9.61
N SER A 78 12.83 10.05 -10.65
CA SER A 78 13.76 11.19 -10.68
C SER A 78 13.26 12.39 -9.88
N ILE A 79 11.93 12.59 -9.85
CA ILE A 79 11.26 13.73 -9.21
C ILE A 79 10.66 13.27 -7.86
N PRO A 80 11.03 13.90 -6.73
CA PRO A 80 10.42 13.60 -5.43
C PRO A 80 8.95 14.02 -5.40
N THR A 81 8.12 13.29 -4.65
CA THR A 81 6.69 13.58 -4.48
C THR A 81 6.40 13.96 -3.05
N LEU A 82 5.65 15.05 -2.83
CA LEU A 82 5.13 15.44 -1.52
C LEU A 82 3.80 14.72 -1.28
N ILE A 83 3.80 13.73 -0.39
CA ILE A 83 2.64 12.86 -0.16
C ILE A 83 2.38 12.66 1.34
N SER A 84 1.12 12.40 1.70
CA SER A 84 0.72 11.99 3.05
C SER A 84 0.46 10.49 3.10
N SER A 85 0.51 9.92 4.31
CA SER A 85 -0.08 8.61 4.55
C SER A 85 -1.59 8.65 4.31
N MET A 86 -2.17 7.50 3.98
CA MET A 86 -3.59 7.36 3.70
C MET A 86 -4.11 6.02 4.22
N ILE A 87 -5.40 5.97 4.55
CA ILE A 87 -6.13 4.73 4.83
C ILE A 87 -6.94 4.41 3.59
N LEU A 88 -6.80 3.17 3.12
CA LEU A 88 -7.50 2.66 1.94
C LEU A 88 -8.42 1.52 2.37
N ASN A 89 -9.67 1.56 1.92
CA ASN A 89 -10.65 0.51 2.15
C ASN A 89 -10.78 -0.42 0.94
N ASN A 90 -11.01 -1.71 1.20
CA ASN A 90 -11.31 -2.73 0.18
C ASN A 90 -10.26 -2.85 -0.95
N VAL A 91 -8.97 -2.77 -0.59
CA VAL A 91 -7.84 -2.99 -1.51
C VAL A 91 -7.60 -4.49 -1.67
N TYR A 92 -7.44 -4.94 -2.91
CA TYR A 92 -7.13 -6.34 -3.17
C TYR A 92 -5.68 -6.66 -2.90
N ILE A 93 -5.45 -7.50 -1.89
CA ILE A 93 -4.13 -7.93 -1.46
C ILE A 93 -4.01 -9.44 -1.60
N THR A 94 -2.90 -9.88 -2.18
CA THR A 94 -2.54 -11.31 -2.26
C THR A 94 -1.20 -11.54 -1.58
N LYS A 95 -0.98 -12.77 -1.12
CA LYS A 95 0.28 -13.21 -0.52
C LYS A 95 0.84 -14.36 -1.33
N ALA A 96 2.08 -14.22 -1.77
CA ALA A 96 2.74 -15.24 -2.59
C ALA A 96 3.21 -16.48 -1.79
N GLN A 97 3.28 -16.41 -0.46
CA GLN A 97 3.65 -17.54 0.42
C GLN A 97 2.46 -17.99 1.25
N GLY A 98 2.08 -19.26 1.06
CA GLY A 98 0.85 -19.89 1.55
C GLY A 98 0.72 -19.93 3.06
N TYR A 99 -0.05 -18.98 3.60
CA TYR A 99 -0.96 -19.10 4.74
C TYR A 99 -1.97 -17.97 4.56
N SER A 100 -3.27 -18.28 4.72
CA SER A 100 -4.38 -17.35 4.59
C SER A 100 -4.19 -16.13 5.48
N ILE A 101 -4.45 -14.94 4.93
CA ILE A 101 -4.60 -13.69 5.69
C ILE A 101 -6.08 -13.56 6.03
#